data_AF-A0A1G9CGM7-F1
#
_entry.id   AF-A0A1G9CGM7-F1
#
_cell.length_a   1.000
_cell.length_b   1.000
_cell.length_c   1.000
_cell.angle_alpha   90.00
_cell.angle_beta   90.00
_cell.angle_gamma   90.00
#
_symmetry.space_group_name_H-M   'P 1'
#
loop_
_entity.id
_entity.type
_entity.pdbx_description
1 polymer ?
#
loop_
_entity_poly.entity_id
_entity_poly.type
_entity_poly.pdbx_seq_one_letter_code
_entity_poly.pdbx_strand_id
1 'polypeptide(L)'
;MFKVEAVPDSYDQRVVDVDTGVYLEWLVTGSPYTTEVFNLVHPGGMIPFTTSREYGVDPDTGLPFLLFRFITFGSAVRAQLRTKHLVNCTFTDDLAKQFWMTVAAEALVVFGSAYNGFKVPNRRYTRVELNDQSYFLEDFGYKTLPG
;
A
#
# COMPACT_ATOMS: atom_id res chain seq x y z
N MET A 1 -10.98 -4.45 -8.32
CA MET A 1 -10.61 -4.66 -6.89
C MET A 1 -9.23 -5.30 -6.82
N PHE A 2 -8.37 -4.87 -5.91
CA PHE A 2 -7.01 -5.41 -5.79
C PHE A 2 -6.96 -6.87 -5.31
N LYS A 3 -6.00 -7.61 -5.84
CA LYS A 3 -5.64 -8.96 -5.38
C LYS A 3 -4.13 -9.13 -5.36
N VAL A 4 -3.65 -10.10 -4.60
CA VAL A 4 -2.27 -10.58 -4.70
C VAL A 4 -2.22 -11.64 -5.79
N GLU A 5 -1.35 -11.47 -6.78
CA GLU A 5 -1.08 -12.51 -7.78
C GLU A 5 0.43 -12.71 -7.97
N ALA A 6 0.80 -13.92 -8.39
CA ALA A 6 2.14 -14.21 -8.85
C ALA A 6 2.36 -13.55 -10.22
N VAL A 7 3.54 -12.98 -10.43
CA VAL A 7 3.96 -12.47 -11.73
C VAL A 7 4.40 -13.67 -12.57
N PRO A 8 3.86 -13.85 -13.81
CA PRO A 8 4.31 -14.91 -14.70
C PRO A 8 5.82 -14.84 -14.93
N ASP A 9 6.47 -16.00 -14.94
CA ASP A 9 7.91 -16.16 -15.21
C ASP A 9 8.86 -15.46 -14.21
N SER A 10 8.36 -15.05 -13.04
CA SER A 10 9.21 -14.64 -11.91
C SER A 10 8.73 -15.25 -10.58
N TYR A 11 9.58 -15.20 -9.56
CA TYR A 11 9.20 -15.56 -8.18
C TYR A 11 8.50 -14.41 -7.45
N ASP A 12 8.20 -13.32 -8.15
CA ASP A 12 7.64 -12.11 -7.56
C ASP A 12 6.12 -12.17 -7.45
N GLN A 13 5.60 -11.46 -6.47
CA GLN A 13 4.18 -11.20 -6.29
C GLN A 13 3.92 -9.72 -6.55
N ARG A 14 2.70 -9.42 -6.98
CA ARG A 14 2.22 -8.04 -7.09
C ARG A 14 0.81 -7.90 -6.52
N VAL A 15 0.51 -6.70 -6.03
CA VAL A 15 -0.87 -6.30 -5.72
C VAL A 15 -1.42 -5.57 -6.94
N VAL A 16 -2.49 -6.07 -7.53
CA VAL A 16 -3.04 -5.55 -8.80
C VAL A 16 -4.56 -5.57 -8.79
N ASP A 17 -5.14 -4.50 -9.33
CA ASP A 17 -6.52 -4.44 -9.78
C ASP A 17 -6.55 -4.64 -11.30
N VAL A 18 -6.98 -5.82 -11.73
CA VAL A 18 -6.95 -6.22 -13.14
C VAL A 18 -7.95 -5.43 -13.98
N ASP A 19 -9.09 -5.03 -13.39
CA ASP A 19 -10.16 -4.35 -14.11
C ASP A 19 -9.73 -2.92 -14.51
N THR A 20 -8.90 -2.29 -13.67
CA THR A 20 -8.41 -0.93 -13.87
C THR A 20 -6.98 -0.87 -14.40
N GLY A 21 -6.27 -2.00 -14.41
CA GLY A 21 -4.86 -2.08 -14.78
C GLY A 21 -3.92 -1.39 -13.79
N VAL A 22 -4.39 -1.13 -12.56
CA VAL A 22 -3.60 -0.48 -11.51
C VAL A 22 -2.86 -1.54 -10.71
N TYR A 23 -1.57 -1.33 -10.42
CA TYR A 23 -0.82 -2.20 -9.54
C TYR A 23 0.14 -1.45 -8.63
N LEU A 24 0.45 -2.06 -7.49
CA LEU A 24 1.41 -1.56 -6.53
C LEU A 24 2.75 -2.26 -6.73
N GLU A 25 3.78 -1.46 -6.95
CA GLU A 25 5.16 -1.92 -7.00
C GLU A 25 5.87 -1.54 -5.69
N TRP A 26 6.49 -2.53 -5.06
CA TRP A 26 7.28 -2.34 -3.84
C TRP A 26 8.77 -2.22 -4.18
N LEU A 27 9.32 -1.02 -4.04
CA LEU A 27 10.66 -0.69 -4.54
C LEU A 27 11.73 -0.79 -3.46
N VAL A 28 11.40 -0.38 -2.24
CA VAL A 28 12.32 -0.40 -1.10
C VAL A 28 11.62 -1.01 0.10
N THR A 29 12.19 -2.09 0.59
CA THR A 29 11.80 -2.72 1.84
C THR A 29 12.29 -1.87 3.00
N GLY A 30 11.38 -1.35 3.83
CA GLY A 30 11.77 -0.64 5.04
C GLY A 30 12.37 -1.61 6.07
N SER A 31 13.54 -1.28 6.60
CA SER A 31 13.96 -1.67 7.95
C SER A 31 13.08 -0.97 9.02
N PRO A 32 13.11 -1.42 10.29
CA PRO A 32 12.35 -0.80 11.39
C PRO A 32 12.58 0.70 11.59
N TYR A 33 13.65 1.27 10.99
CA TYR A 33 14.01 2.69 11.07
C TYR A 33 13.92 3.43 9.74
N THR A 34 13.46 2.77 8.68
CA THR A 34 13.47 3.32 7.32
C THR A 34 12.10 3.19 6.67
N THR A 35 11.78 4.18 5.88
CA THR A 35 10.52 4.28 5.15
C THR A 35 10.43 3.25 4.02
N GLU A 36 9.23 2.77 3.73
CA GLU A 36 8.99 1.96 2.54
C GLU A 36 8.71 2.87 1.34
N VAL A 37 9.22 2.48 0.18
CA VAL A 37 8.97 3.21 -1.07
C VAL A 37 8.17 2.33 -2.00
N PHE A 38 7.09 2.90 -2.49
CA PHE A 38 6.17 2.26 -3.41
C PHE A 38 5.97 3.12 -4.64
N ASN A 39 5.46 2.48 -5.68
CA ASN A 39 4.97 3.13 -6.87
C ASN A 39 3.58 2.57 -7.20
N LEU A 40 2.57 3.45 -7.26
CA LEU A 40 1.26 3.07 -7.77
C LEU A 40 1.27 3.28 -9.27
N VAL A 41 1.31 2.19 -10.03
CA VAL A 41 1.32 2.24 -11.49
C VAL A 41 -0.09 2.10 -12.01
N HIS A 42 -0.46 2.94 -12.96
CA HIS A 42 -1.78 2.95 -13.59
C HIS A 42 -1.63 3.23 -15.10
N PRO A 43 -2.65 3.01 -15.94
CA PRO A 43 -2.51 3.19 -17.40
C PRO A 43 -2.06 4.58 -17.86
N GLY A 44 -2.28 5.61 -17.03
CA GLY A 44 -1.90 6.99 -17.31
C GLY A 44 -0.52 7.40 -16.78
N GLY A 45 0.20 6.52 -16.08
CA GLY A 45 1.50 6.85 -15.49
C GLY A 45 1.79 6.12 -14.19
N MET A 46 2.59 6.77 -13.35
CA MET A 46 3.01 6.20 -12.07
C MET A 46 3.05 7.28 -10.99
N ILE A 47 2.65 6.91 -9.78
CA ILE A 47 2.61 7.81 -8.62
C ILE A 47 3.53 7.22 -7.55
N PRO A 48 4.75 7.75 -7.40
CA PRO A 48 5.64 7.31 -6.34
C PRO A 48 5.17 7.87 -4.99
N PHE A 49 5.33 7.07 -3.94
CA PHE A 49 5.03 7.50 -2.59
C PHE A 49 5.90 6.78 -1.56
N THR A 50 6.00 7.38 -0.38
CA THR A 50 6.80 6.87 0.73
C THR A 50 5.91 6.72 1.96
N THR A 51 6.01 5.59 2.65
CA THR A 51 5.25 5.33 3.89
C THR A 51 6.17 5.05 5.07
N SER A 52 5.71 5.39 6.28
CA SER A 52 6.22 4.75 7.49
C SER A 52 5.52 3.40 7.67
N ARG A 53 6.19 2.48 8.37
CA ARG A 53 5.64 1.19 8.75
C ARG A 53 5.85 0.98 10.24
N GLU A 54 4.75 0.88 10.98
CA GLU A 54 4.77 0.76 12.44
C GLU A 54 4.02 -0.51 12.88
N TYR A 55 4.52 -1.16 13.92
CA TYR A 55 3.82 -2.29 14.55
C TYR A 55 3.19 -1.82 15.86
N GLY A 56 1.94 -2.20 16.09
CA GLY A 56 1.21 -1.89 17.30
C GLY A 56 0.42 -3.08 17.82
N VAL A 57 -0.18 -2.89 18.99
CA VAL A 57 -1.13 -3.82 19.60
C VAL A 57 -2.42 -3.06 19.83
N ASP A 58 -3.52 -3.60 19.33
CA ASP A 58 -4.83 -3.01 19.47
C ASP A 58 -5.27 -3.11 20.94
N PRO A 59 -5.58 -2.01 21.63
CA PRO A 59 -5.83 -2.03 23.06
C PRO A 59 -7.13 -2.74 23.44
N ASP A 60 -8.11 -2.77 22.53
CA ASP A 60 -9.42 -3.37 22.78
C ASP A 60 -9.40 -4.88 22.58
N THR A 61 -8.65 -5.35 21.57
CA THR A 61 -8.60 -6.77 21.19
C THR A 61 -7.33 -7.49 21.64
N GLY A 62 -6.28 -6.75 22.02
CA GLY A 62 -4.95 -7.29 22.32
C GLY A 62 -4.21 -7.86 21.10
N LEU A 63 -4.76 -7.70 19.89
CA LEU A 63 -4.19 -8.28 18.68
C LEU A 63 -3.13 -7.36 18.06
N PRO A 64 -2.03 -7.93 17.51
CA PRO A 64 -1.04 -7.13 16.81
C PRO A 64 -1.63 -6.56 15.51
N PHE A 65 -1.12 -5.40 15.12
CA PHE A 65 -1.41 -4.77 13.84
C PHE A 65 -0.15 -4.12 13.24
N LEU A 66 -0.20 -3.92 11.92
CA LEU A 66 0.73 -3.18 11.08
C LEU A 66 0.02 -1.90 10.61
N LEU A 67 0.63 -0.75 10.81
CA LEU A 67 0.13 0.54 10.37
C LEU A 67 1.06 1.14 9.32
N PHE A 68 0.48 1.56 8.19
CA PHE A 68 1.10 2.42 7.22
C PHE A 68 0.62 3.86 7.36
N ARG A 69 1.55 4.82 7.28
CA ARG A 69 1.22 6.24 7.13
C ARG A 69 1.94 6.81 5.93
N PHE A 70 1.26 7.60 5.11
CA PHE A 70 1.90 8.31 4.02
C PHE A 70 2.80 9.42 4.57
N ILE A 71 4.09 9.38 4.20
CA ILE A 71 5.03 10.47 4.47
C ILE A 71 5.05 11.43 3.28
N THR A 72 5.07 10.87 2.07
CA THR A 72 4.97 11.62 0.82
C THR A 72 4.03 10.90 -0.13
N PHE A 73 3.36 11.66 -1.02
CA PHE A 73 2.54 11.10 -2.09
C PHE A 73 2.71 11.94 -3.36
N GLY A 74 2.98 11.30 -4.50
CA GLY A 74 3.43 11.95 -5.74
C GLY A 74 4.94 12.21 -5.78
N SER A 75 5.68 11.87 -4.72
CA SER A 75 7.14 11.87 -4.71
C SER A 75 7.64 10.81 -3.76
N ALA A 76 8.89 10.38 -3.96
CA ALA A 76 9.58 9.48 -3.04
C ALA A 76 11.06 9.82 -2.98
N VAL A 77 11.72 9.39 -1.90
CA VAL A 77 13.15 9.60 -1.71
C VAL A 77 13.94 8.78 -2.75
N ARG A 78 14.67 9.47 -3.62
CA ARG A 78 15.46 8.87 -4.71
C ARG A 78 16.89 8.49 -4.30
N ALA A 79 17.06 8.00 -3.07
CA ALA A 79 18.38 7.71 -2.50
C ALA A 79 18.93 6.33 -2.90
N GLN A 80 18.10 5.44 -3.45
CA GLN A 80 18.47 4.05 -3.72
C GLN A 80 18.37 3.71 -5.20
N LEU A 81 19.12 2.69 -5.67
CA LEU A 81 19.15 2.29 -7.09
C LEU A 81 17.75 2.02 -7.65
N ARG A 82 16.91 1.34 -6.87
CA ARG A 82 15.52 1.02 -7.23
C ARG A 82 14.58 2.22 -7.26
N THR A 83 14.99 3.39 -6.75
CA THR A 83 14.16 4.61 -6.74
C THR A 83 14.69 5.73 -7.62
N LYS A 84 15.85 5.54 -8.27
CA LYS A 84 16.47 6.57 -9.15
C LYS A 84 15.61 6.94 -10.36
N HIS A 85 14.85 5.99 -10.88
CA HIS A 85 14.02 6.17 -12.07
C HIS A 85 12.65 6.78 -11.78
N LEU A 86 12.28 6.92 -10.49
CA LEU A 86 10.99 7.50 -10.11
C LEU A 86 10.88 8.94 -10.60
N VAL A 87 9.75 9.30 -11.16
CA VAL A 87 9.42 10.66 -11.60
C VAL A 87 8.37 11.22 -10.66
N ASN A 88 8.58 12.45 -10.17
CA ASN A 88 7.60 13.07 -9.27
C ASN A 88 6.34 13.41 -10.07
N CYS A 89 5.19 13.11 -9.48
CA CYS A 89 3.88 13.51 -9.94
C CYS A 89 3.42 14.72 -9.13
N THR A 90 2.99 15.78 -9.80
CA THR A 90 2.37 16.94 -9.16
C THR A 90 0.87 16.88 -9.37
N PHE A 91 0.12 16.90 -8.27
CA PHE A 91 -1.34 17.01 -8.31
C PHE A 91 -1.71 18.49 -8.36
N THR A 92 -2.46 18.89 -9.38
CA THR A 92 -3.06 20.23 -9.48
C THR A 92 -4.44 20.31 -8.85
N ASP A 93 -4.99 19.17 -8.45
CA ASP A 93 -6.32 19.00 -7.86
C ASP A 93 -6.23 18.08 -6.64
N ASP A 94 -6.72 18.57 -5.51
CA ASP A 94 -6.73 17.83 -4.24
C ASP A 94 -7.71 16.66 -4.27
N LEU A 95 -8.78 16.74 -5.06
CA LEU A 95 -9.72 15.62 -5.22
C LEU A 95 -9.04 14.45 -5.96
N ALA A 96 -8.33 14.74 -7.05
CA ALA A 96 -7.51 13.75 -7.74
C ALA A 96 -6.45 13.14 -6.82
N LYS A 97 -5.76 13.95 -6.02
CA LYS A 97 -4.77 13.46 -5.05
C LYS A 97 -5.42 12.53 -4.03
N GLN A 98 -6.53 12.94 -3.44
CA GLN A 98 -7.26 12.16 -2.43
C GLN A 98 -7.77 10.84 -2.99
N PHE A 99 -8.30 10.86 -4.22
CA PHE A 99 -8.71 9.65 -4.92
C PHE A 99 -7.55 8.66 -5.04
N TRP A 100 -6.40 9.09 -5.55
CA TRP A 100 -5.25 8.21 -5.72
C TRP A 100 -4.63 7.75 -4.40
N MET A 101 -4.65 8.58 -3.35
CA MET A 101 -4.24 8.16 -2.00
C MET A 101 -5.16 7.07 -1.44
N THR A 102 -6.47 7.15 -1.73
CA THR A 102 -7.44 6.12 -1.34
C THR A 102 -7.20 4.81 -2.09
N VAL A 103 -6.91 4.88 -3.40
CA VAL A 103 -6.52 3.70 -4.20
C VAL A 103 -5.21 3.09 -3.68
N ALA A 104 -4.22 3.92 -3.33
CA ALA A 104 -2.98 3.43 -2.73
C ALA A 104 -3.20 2.80 -1.35
N ALA A 105 -4.10 3.35 -0.54
CA ALA A 105 -4.47 2.78 0.75
C ALA A 105 -5.11 1.40 0.59
N GLU A 106 -6.02 1.23 -0.38
CA GLU A 106 -6.59 -0.08 -0.72
C GLU A 106 -5.48 -1.08 -1.10
N ALA A 107 -4.57 -0.68 -1.99
CA ALA A 107 -3.47 -1.54 -2.41
C ALA A 107 -2.54 -1.92 -1.23
N LEU A 108 -2.28 -1.00 -0.30
CA LEU A 108 -1.45 -1.25 0.88
C LEU A 108 -2.09 -2.21 1.88
N VAL A 109 -3.41 -2.13 2.11
CA VAL A 109 -4.10 -3.10 2.99
C VAL A 109 -4.08 -4.51 2.39
N VAL A 110 -4.19 -4.63 1.06
CA VAL A 110 -4.05 -5.90 0.35
C VAL A 110 -2.60 -6.40 0.37
N PHE A 111 -1.63 -5.49 0.23
CA PHE A 111 -0.21 -5.79 0.33
C PHE A 111 0.13 -6.39 1.69
N GLY A 112 -0.36 -5.83 2.79
CA GLY A 112 0.01 -6.31 4.11
C GLY A 112 1.46 -6.00 4.45
N SER A 113 2.17 -6.95 5.07
CA SER A 113 3.61 -6.79 5.36
C SER A 113 4.51 -7.17 4.18
N ALA A 114 4.05 -8.10 3.32
CA ALA A 114 4.79 -8.61 2.17
C ALA A 114 3.87 -9.52 1.34
N TYR A 115 2.84 -8.94 0.71
CA TYR A 115 1.83 -9.66 -0.08
C TYR A 115 0.98 -10.67 0.73
N ASN A 116 0.80 -10.40 2.02
CA ASN A 116 0.10 -11.31 2.95
C ASN A 116 -1.17 -10.71 3.57
N GLY A 117 -1.69 -9.59 3.04
CA GLY A 117 -2.86 -8.90 3.60
C GLY A 117 -4.10 -9.79 3.78
N PHE A 118 -4.32 -10.76 2.88
CA PHE A 118 -5.43 -11.73 3.02
C PHE A 118 -5.10 -12.98 3.83
N LYS A 119 -3.84 -13.22 4.18
CA LYS A 119 -3.37 -14.46 4.82
C LYS A 119 -3.26 -14.33 6.34
N VAL A 120 -3.30 -13.11 6.86
CA VAL A 120 -3.21 -12.85 8.30
C VAL A 120 -4.56 -13.12 8.98
N PRO A 121 -4.57 -13.78 10.16
CA PRO A 121 -5.80 -14.17 10.83
C PRO A 121 -6.60 -12.98 11.37
N ASN A 122 -5.91 -11.89 11.74
CA ASN A 122 -6.55 -10.64 12.14
C ASN A 122 -6.89 -9.81 10.89
N ARG A 123 -8.18 -9.62 10.59
CA ARG A 123 -8.66 -8.84 9.44
C ARG A 123 -8.31 -7.36 9.49
N ARG A 124 -8.07 -6.85 10.69
CA ARG A 124 -7.61 -5.49 10.97
C ARG A 124 -6.11 -5.44 11.26
N TYR A 125 -5.38 -6.48 10.86
CA TYR A 125 -3.94 -6.54 11.03
C TYR A 125 -3.28 -5.42 10.23
N THR A 126 -3.56 -5.29 8.94
CA THR A 126 -3.00 -4.18 8.15
C THR A 126 -3.95 -3.00 8.14
N ARG A 127 -3.41 -1.84 8.48
CA ARG A 127 -4.11 -0.55 8.59
C ARG A 127 -3.36 0.48 7.78
N VAL A 128 -4.09 1.39 7.16
CA VAL A 128 -3.51 2.57 6.52
C VAL A 128 -4.16 3.82 7.10
N GLU A 129 -3.38 4.74 7.62
CA GLU A 129 -3.88 6.04 8.09
C GLU A 129 -3.96 7.01 6.91
N LEU A 130 -5.13 7.60 6.70
CA LEU A 130 -5.39 8.62 5.71
C LEU A 130 -6.45 9.58 6.26
N ASN A 131 -6.13 10.88 6.29
CA ASN A 131 -7.02 11.93 6.83
C ASN A 131 -7.54 11.64 8.24
N ASP A 132 -6.64 11.26 9.15
CA ASP A 132 -6.94 10.91 10.55
C ASP A 132 -7.90 9.71 10.72
N GLN A 133 -8.12 8.94 9.65
CA GLN A 133 -8.91 7.71 9.65
C GLN A 133 -8.03 6.52 9.33
N SER A 134 -8.26 5.40 10.02
CA SER A 134 -7.64 4.13 9.70
C SER A 134 -8.52 3.32 8.75
N TYR A 135 -7.94 2.93 7.63
CA TYR A 135 -8.57 2.06 6.63
C TYR A 135 -8.07 0.63 6.76
N PHE A 136 -8.98 -0.32 6.57
CA PHE A 136 -8.79 -1.77 6.61
C PHE A 136 -9.37 -2.41 5.34
N LEU A 137 -9.15 -3.71 5.16
CA LEU A 137 -9.77 -4.48 4.07
C LEU A 137 -11.31 -4.32 4.03
N GLU A 138 -11.97 -4.24 5.18
CA GLU A 138 -13.44 -4.14 5.25
C GLU A 138 -13.97 -2.83 4.65
N ASP A 139 -13.23 -1.72 4.75
CA ASP A 139 -13.65 -0.40 4.25
C ASP A 139 -13.68 -0.35 2.71
N PHE A 140 -12.95 -1.25 2.05
CA PHE A 140 -12.95 -1.40 0.59
C PHE A 140 -13.86 -2.54 0.11
N GLY A 141 -14.68 -3.11 1.00
CA GLY A 141 -15.67 -4.12 0.64
C GLY A 141 -15.11 -5.54 0.48
N TYR A 142 -13.87 -5.81 0.92
CA TYR A 142 -13.31 -7.16 0.90
C TYR A 142 -14.03 -8.05 1.90
N LYS A 143 -14.81 -9.00 1.38
CA LYS A 143 -15.39 -10.08 2.17
C LYS A 143 -14.31 -11.13 2.40
N THR A 144 -13.64 -11.07 3.55
CA THR A 144 -12.73 -12.14 3.96
C THR A 144 -13.56 -13.26 4.60
N LEU A 145 -13.39 -14.50 4.13
CA LEU A 145 -14.02 -15.66 4.76
C LEU A 145 -13.51 -15.78 6.22
N PRO A 146 -14.30 -16.31 7.16
CA PRO A 146 -13.77 -16.64 8.48
C PRO A 146 -12.65 -17.68 8.29
N GLY A 147 -11.46 -17.34 8.78
CA GLY A 147 -10.36 -18.28 8.93
C GLY A 147 -10.60 -19.22 10.11
#